data_AF-A0A1V3XZL1-F1
#
_entry.id   AF-A0A1V3XZL1-F1
#
_cell.length_a   1.000
_cell.length_b   1.000
_cell.length_c   1.000
_cell.angle_alpha   90.00
_cell.angle_beta   90.00
_cell.angle_gamma   90.00
#
_symmetry.space_group_name_H-M   'P 1'
#
loop_
_entity.id
_entity.type
_entity.pdbx_description
1 polymer ?
#
loop_
_entity_poly.entity_id
_entity_poly.type
_entity_poly.pdbx_seq_one_letter_code
_entity_poly.pdbx_strand_id
1 'polypeptide(L)'
;MWWLYLPIAFDDFAVVLIIQEEPNGFRSLNDCTRVWRDGRVEQLGWPRVKIHYRSGTRIPTGATIDATAPDGTPVHFEVESKLPVPIHVGGGYGGDSDWLHGMWKGEKFVERLTYDMTDPAIIARSGFGVIDHVGRAMCRDGDAEPVEGWGLYEHGALGRHDPSGFADWLTVAR
;
A
#
# COMPACT_ATOMS: atom_id res chain seq x y z
N MET A 1 -0.50 -12.93 -2.50
CA MET A 1 -1.14 -11.96 -1.60
C MET A 1 -0.93 -10.58 -2.20
N TRP A 2 -2.02 -9.89 -2.50
CA TRP A 2 -1.99 -8.50 -2.88
C TRP A 2 -2.59 -7.66 -1.76
N TRP A 3 -1.88 -6.61 -1.35
CA TRP A 3 -2.20 -5.81 -0.17
C TRP A 3 -2.07 -4.32 -0.48
N LEU A 4 -3.05 -3.55 -0.06
CA LEU A 4 -2.99 -2.09 -0.06
C LEU A 4 -3.54 -1.58 1.27
N TYR A 5 -2.76 -0.74 1.94
CA TYR A 5 -3.22 0.00 3.10
C TYR A 5 -2.79 1.47 2.97
N LEU A 6 -3.78 2.36 3.03
CA LEU A 6 -3.64 3.77 2.68
C LEU A 6 -4.42 4.67 3.65
N PRO A 7 -3.95 4.85 4.90
CA PRO A 7 -4.41 5.90 5.78
C PRO A 7 -3.72 7.23 5.43
N ILE A 8 -4.49 8.19 4.93
CA ILE A 8 -4.02 9.52 4.50
C ILE A 8 -4.82 10.60 5.23
N ALA A 9 -4.12 11.59 5.77
CA ALA A 9 -4.73 12.77 6.38
C ALA A 9 -4.72 13.95 5.40
N PHE A 10 -5.85 14.63 5.30
CA PHE A 10 -6.07 15.89 4.60
C PHE A 10 -6.40 16.99 5.62
N ASP A 11 -6.53 18.23 5.15
CA ASP A 11 -6.82 19.35 6.03
C ASP A 11 -8.18 19.25 6.75
N ASP A 12 -9.22 18.65 6.16
CA ASP A 12 -10.57 18.59 6.76
C ASP A 12 -11.06 17.17 7.09
N PHE A 13 -10.36 16.14 6.60
CA PHE A 13 -10.74 14.74 6.77
C PHE A 13 -9.52 13.83 6.69
N ALA A 14 -9.69 12.57 7.07
CA ALA A 14 -8.76 11.49 6.76
C ALA A 14 -9.48 10.42 5.95
N VAL A 15 -8.74 9.69 5.13
CA VAL A 15 -9.22 8.49 4.45
C VAL A 15 -8.42 7.30 4.97
N VAL A 16 -9.11 6.19 5.22
CA VAL A 16 -8.52 4.89 5.49
C VAL A 16 -9.03 3.94 4.43
N LEU A 17 -8.14 3.53 3.52
CA LEU A 17 -8.41 2.53 2.50
C LEU A 17 -7.59 1.27 2.82
N ILE A 18 -8.24 0.12 2.82
CA ILE A 18 -7.59 -1.18 3.02
C ILE A 18 -8.20 -2.23 2.10
N ILE A 19 -7.34 -2.92 1.35
CA ILE A 19 -7.76 -3.95 0.40
C ILE A 19 -6.80 -5.13 0.47
N GLN A 20 -7.36 -6.33 0.50
CA GLN A 20 -6.63 -7.57 0.29
C GLN A 20 -7.27 -8.37 -0.85
N GLU A 21 -6.45 -8.76 -1.82
CA GLU A 21 -6.89 -9.55 -2.98
C GLU A 21 -6.20 -10.93 -3.00
N GLU A 22 -6.99 -11.95 -3.32
CA GLU A 22 -6.54 -13.26 -3.77
C GLU A 22 -5.88 -13.18 -5.15
N PRO A 23 -5.15 -14.23 -5.61
CA PRO A 23 -4.45 -14.18 -6.90
C PRO A 23 -5.33 -13.85 -8.12
N ASN A 24 -6.62 -14.16 -8.08
CA ASN A 24 -7.60 -13.88 -9.15
C ASN A 24 -8.27 -12.50 -9.02
N GLY A 25 -7.89 -11.68 -8.03
CA GLY A 25 -8.51 -10.39 -7.74
C GLY A 25 -9.74 -10.43 -6.84
N PHE A 26 -10.11 -11.60 -6.29
CA PHE A 26 -11.20 -11.67 -5.31
C PHE A 26 -10.79 -10.94 -4.03
N ARG A 27 -11.60 -9.97 -3.59
CA ARG A 27 -11.34 -9.20 -2.36
C ARG A 27 -11.85 -9.94 -1.14
N SER A 28 -10.92 -10.40 -0.31
CA SER A 28 -11.23 -10.94 1.03
C SER A 28 -11.36 -9.84 2.09
N LEU A 29 -10.75 -8.67 1.82
CA LEU A 29 -10.87 -7.45 2.62
C LEU A 29 -11.06 -6.25 1.68
N ASN A 30 -12.04 -5.40 2.00
CA ASN A 30 -12.31 -4.16 1.28
C ASN A 30 -12.97 -3.16 2.22
N ASP A 31 -12.26 -2.08 2.56
CA ASP A 31 -12.84 -0.91 3.22
C ASP A 31 -12.24 0.37 2.64
N CYS A 32 -13.07 1.41 2.49
CA CYS A 32 -12.67 2.74 2.07
C CYS A 32 -13.52 3.73 2.84
N THR A 33 -12.96 4.30 3.90
CA THR A 33 -13.70 5.12 4.84
C THR A 33 -13.10 6.52 4.90
N ARG A 34 -13.95 7.55 4.79
CA ARG A 34 -13.59 8.95 5.04
C ARG A 34 -14.12 9.37 6.41
N VAL A 35 -13.24 9.96 7.22
CA VAL A 35 -13.53 10.45 8.56
C VAL A 35 -13.29 11.95 8.60
N TRP A 36 -14.34 12.72 8.86
CA TRP A 36 -14.29 14.17 8.95
C TRP A 36 -13.82 14.64 10.32
N ARG A 37 -13.26 15.86 10.41
CA ARG A 37 -12.83 16.46 11.70
C ARG A 37 -13.92 16.53 12.77
N ASP A 38 -15.18 16.65 12.36
CA ASP A 38 -16.34 16.69 13.25
C ASP A 38 -16.80 15.31 13.74
N GLY A 39 -16.09 14.24 13.35
CA GLY A 39 -16.38 12.87 13.72
C GLY A 39 -17.39 12.17 12.82
N ARG A 40 -17.92 12.83 11.78
CA ARG A 40 -18.72 12.13 10.77
C ARG A 40 -17.86 11.11 10.02
N VAL A 41 -18.45 9.95 9.73
CA VAL A 41 -17.81 8.85 9.02
C VAL A 41 -18.67 8.49 7.82
N GLU A 42 -18.05 8.29 6.67
CA GLU A 42 -18.71 7.85 5.46
C GLU A 42 -17.91 6.78 4.73
N GLN A 43 -18.62 5.85 4.09
CA GLN A 43 -18.01 4.80 3.28
C GLN A 43 -17.99 5.25 1.82
N LEU A 44 -16.82 5.20 1.19
CA LEU A 44 -16.60 5.65 -0.18
C LEU A 44 -16.84 4.53 -1.21
N GLY A 45 -17.96 3.82 -1.08
CA GLY A 45 -18.39 2.80 -2.03
C GLY A 45 -17.37 1.67 -2.25
N TRP A 46 -17.29 1.15 -3.48
CA TRP A 46 -16.34 0.11 -3.87
C TRP A 46 -15.13 0.74 -4.59
N PRO A 47 -13.96 0.88 -3.94
CA PRO A 47 -12.81 1.56 -4.53
C PRO A 47 -12.20 0.74 -5.67
N ARG A 48 -12.09 1.30 -6.87
CA ARG A 48 -11.36 0.71 -7.99
C ARG A 48 -9.94 1.24 -7.97
N VAL A 49 -8.97 0.34 -7.82
CA VAL A 49 -7.57 0.73 -7.64
C VAL A 49 -6.75 0.26 -8.84
N LYS A 50 -5.88 1.15 -9.33
CA LYS A 50 -4.80 0.83 -10.25
C LYS A 50 -3.48 1.26 -9.63
N ILE A 51 -2.62 0.29 -9.29
CA ILE A 51 -1.25 0.55 -8.84
C ILE A 51 -0.37 0.82 -10.06
N HIS A 52 0.45 1.85 -9.96
CA HIS A 52 1.50 2.13 -10.94
C HIS A 52 2.80 1.56 -10.37
N TYR A 53 3.46 0.69 -11.14
CA TYR A 53 4.72 0.07 -10.74
C TYR A 53 5.86 0.61 -11.60
N ARG A 54 7.06 0.65 -11.03
CA ARG A 54 8.28 0.91 -11.79
C ARG A 54 8.54 -0.27 -12.72
N SER A 55 8.67 0.00 -14.01
CA SER A 55 9.01 -0.99 -15.03
C SER A 55 10.24 -1.83 -14.63
N GLY A 56 10.18 -3.13 -14.89
CA GLY A 56 11.19 -4.10 -14.49
C GLY A 56 11.16 -4.49 -13.01
N THR A 57 10.20 -3.98 -12.22
CA THR A 57 10.11 -4.26 -10.79
C THR A 57 8.67 -4.55 -10.34
N ARG A 58 8.49 -4.80 -9.04
CA ARG A 58 7.21 -4.81 -8.32
C ARG A 58 7.08 -3.63 -7.35
N ILE A 59 7.94 -2.63 -7.47
CA ILE A 59 7.96 -1.47 -6.57
C ILE A 59 6.93 -0.46 -7.07
N PRO A 60 5.96 -0.05 -6.24
CA PRO A 60 4.96 0.93 -6.64
C PRO A 60 5.58 2.34 -6.73
N THR A 61 5.19 3.09 -7.74
CA THR A 61 5.46 4.53 -7.90
C THR A 61 4.26 5.39 -7.52
N GLY A 62 3.07 4.80 -7.42
CA GLY A 62 1.84 5.49 -7.08
C GLY A 62 0.60 4.62 -7.27
N ALA A 63 -0.57 5.22 -7.17
CA ALA A 63 -1.85 4.58 -7.45
C ALA A 63 -2.89 5.61 -7.94
N THR A 64 -3.77 5.18 -8.84
CA THR A 64 -5.02 5.89 -9.16
C THR A 64 -6.17 5.11 -8.54
N ILE A 65 -7.05 5.81 -7.83
CA ILE A 65 -8.16 5.20 -7.09
C ILE A 65 -9.45 5.96 -7.40
N ASP A 66 -10.45 5.22 -7.88
CA ASP A 66 -11.81 5.73 -8.08
C ASP A 66 -12.72 5.15 -6.99
N ALA A 67 -13.36 6.02 -6.23
CA ALA A 67 -14.30 5.69 -5.16
C ALA A 67 -15.60 6.51 -5.34
N THR A 68 -16.55 6.37 -4.42
CA THR A 68 -17.85 7.04 -4.57
C THR A 68 -18.44 7.42 -3.22
N ALA A 69 -18.76 8.70 -3.01
CA ALA A 69 -19.43 9.19 -1.82
C ALA A 69 -20.88 8.65 -1.70
N PRO A 70 -21.52 8.73 -0.52
CA PRO A 70 -22.86 8.16 -0.30
C PRO A 70 -23.97 8.70 -1.22
N ASP A 71 -23.82 9.92 -1.72
CA ASP A 71 -24.76 10.56 -2.65
C ASP A 71 -24.51 10.20 -4.13
N GLY A 72 -23.49 9.37 -4.41
CA GLY A 72 -23.09 8.98 -5.76
C GLY A 72 -22.01 9.88 -6.37
N THR A 73 -21.55 10.91 -5.66
CA THR A 73 -20.46 11.78 -6.14
C THR A 73 -19.16 10.96 -6.31
N PRO A 74 -18.52 10.98 -7.49
CA PRO A 74 -17.22 10.34 -7.67
C PRO A 74 -16.16 10.95 -6.76
N VAL A 75 -15.31 10.12 -6.16
CA VAL A 75 -14.17 10.56 -5.36
C VAL A 75 -12.91 9.95 -5.96
N HIS A 76 -12.02 10.80 -6.46
CA HIS A 76 -10.81 10.39 -7.17
C HIS A 76 -9.58 10.67 -6.34
N PHE A 77 -8.67 9.70 -6.25
CA PHE A 77 -7.36 9.87 -5.63
C PHE A 77 -6.24 9.59 -6.64
N GLU A 78 -5.28 10.50 -6.69
CA GLU A 78 -3.96 10.25 -7.31
C GLU A 78 -2.91 10.23 -6.21
N VAL A 79 -2.28 9.08 -6.03
CA VAL A 79 -1.31 8.82 -4.96
C VAL A 79 0.08 8.69 -5.56
N GLU A 80 1.03 9.42 -4.99
CA GLU A 80 2.45 9.34 -5.30
C GLU A 80 3.20 8.62 -4.16
N SER A 81 4.05 7.66 -4.55
CA SER A 81 4.96 6.95 -3.65
C SER A 81 6.22 7.77 -3.39
N LYS A 82 6.53 8.01 -2.11
CA LYS A 82 7.77 8.66 -1.66
C LYS A 82 8.46 7.81 -0.60
N LEU A 83 9.78 7.93 -0.53
CA LEU A 83 10.61 7.36 0.55
C LEU A 83 10.27 5.90 0.90
N PRO A 84 10.50 4.93 -0.01
CA PRO A 84 10.15 3.53 0.21
C PRO A 84 10.94 2.92 1.38
N VAL A 85 10.24 2.20 2.25
CA VAL A 85 10.77 1.41 3.37
C VAL A 85 10.26 -0.03 3.25
N PRO A 86 11.06 -0.96 2.70
CA PRO A 86 10.70 -2.37 2.61
C PRO A 86 10.69 -3.02 3.99
N ILE A 87 9.54 -3.04 4.66
CA ILE A 87 9.41 -3.45 6.07
C ILE A 87 9.65 -4.95 6.32
N HIS A 88 9.63 -5.78 5.28
CA HIS A 88 10.06 -7.17 5.38
C HIS A 88 11.56 -7.32 5.59
N VAL A 89 12.37 -6.34 5.13
CA VAL A 89 13.82 -6.35 5.34
C VAL A 89 14.11 -5.91 6.77
N GLY A 90 14.36 -6.90 7.63
CA GLY A 90 14.75 -6.66 9.02
C GLY A 90 13.64 -6.17 9.95
N GLY A 91 12.43 -5.93 9.47
CA GLY A 91 11.25 -5.59 10.29
C GLY A 91 10.33 -6.78 10.60
N GLY A 92 10.62 -7.96 10.04
CA GLY A 92 9.90 -9.21 10.32
C GLY A 92 8.54 -9.35 9.62
N TYR A 93 8.14 -8.37 8.80
CA TYR A 93 6.87 -8.37 8.05
C TYR A 93 7.02 -9.10 6.71
N GLY A 94 7.16 -10.43 6.71
CA GLY A 94 7.23 -11.22 5.47
C GLY A 94 8.26 -12.33 5.53
N GLY A 95 8.60 -12.91 4.37
CA GLY A 95 9.44 -14.11 4.25
C GLY A 95 10.95 -13.86 4.20
N ASP A 96 11.48 -12.80 4.83
CA ASP A 96 12.93 -12.63 4.96
C ASP A 96 13.49 -13.73 5.89
N SER A 97 14.69 -14.23 5.58
CA SER A 97 15.31 -15.35 6.29
C SER A 97 15.75 -15.00 7.71
N ASP A 98 15.93 -13.72 8.02
CA ASP A 98 16.52 -13.27 9.28
C ASP A 98 15.61 -13.57 10.47
N TRP A 99 14.33 -13.18 10.41
CA TRP A 99 13.33 -13.45 11.44
C TRP A 99 11.91 -13.10 10.98
N LEU A 100 10.90 -13.66 11.67
CA LEU A 100 9.48 -13.41 11.42
C LEU A 100 8.84 -12.67 12.60
N HIS A 101 7.86 -11.82 12.31
CA HIS A 101 7.06 -11.15 13.33
C HIS A 101 6.50 -12.16 14.35
N GLY A 102 6.73 -11.93 15.64
CA GLY A 102 6.28 -12.82 16.72
C GLY A 102 7.17 -14.06 16.99
N MET A 103 8.31 -14.20 16.32
CA MET A 103 9.24 -15.31 16.56
C MET A 103 9.92 -15.21 17.94
N TRP A 104 9.74 -16.23 18.78
CA TRP A 104 10.45 -16.33 20.05
C TRP A 104 11.93 -16.68 19.85
N LYS A 105 12.84 -15.82 20.36
CA LYS A 105 14.30 -16.02 20.30
C LYS A 105 14.94 -16.30 21.67
N GLY A 106 14.14 -16.53 22.71
CA GLY A 106 14.61 -16.76 24.09
C GLY A 106 14.41 -15.55 25.02
N GLU A 107 14.38 -15.81 26.33
CA GLU A 107 13.93 -14.87 27.36
C GLU A 107 14.69 -13.54 27.41
N LYS A 108 15.97 -13.56 27.07
CA LYS A 108 16.87 -12.40 27.20
C LYS A 108 17.52 -12.02 25.87
N PHE A 109 16.86 -12.37 24.76
CA PHE A 109 17.38 -12.07 23.44
C PHE A 109 17.21 -10.58 23.11
N VAL A 110 18.30 -9.94 22.65
CA VAL A 110 18.30 -8.59 22.09
C VAL A 110 19.25 -8.59 20.90
N GLU A 111 18.84 -7.98 19.80
CA GLU A 111 19.62 -7.86 18.58
C GLU A 111 19.42 -6.48 17.96
N ARG A 112 20.46 -5.98 17.31
CA ARG A 112 20.40 -4.80 16.46
C ARG A 112 20.99 -5.17 15.11
N LEU A 113 20.19 -5.01 14.06
CA LEU A 113 20.65 -5.15 12.68
C LEU A 113 20.74 -3.77 12.05
N THR A 114 21.59 -3.64 11.02
CA THR A 114 21.73 -2.42 10.22
C THR A 114 21.92 -2.85 8.79
N TYR A 115 21.08 -2.32 7.91
CA TYR A 115 21.05 -2.69 6.50
C TYR A 115 21.46 -1.48 5.66
N ASP A 116 22.32 -1.72 4.68
CA ASP A 116 22.56 -0.76 3.61
C ASP A 116 21.44 -0.92 2.58
N MET A 117 20.54 0.06 2.52
CA MET A 117 19.40 0.03 1.59
C MET A 117 19.81 0.23 0.12
N THR A 118 21.10 0.49 -0.13
CA THR A 118 21.69 0.55 -1.48
C THR A 118 22.37 -0.74 -1.90
N ASP A 119 22.48 -1.73 -0.99
CA ASP A 119 23.05 -3.04 -1.31
C ASP A 119 22.18 -3.74 -2.38
N PRO A 120 22.77 -4.17 -3.51
CA PRO A 120 22.06 -4.92 -4.56
C PRO A 120 21.28 -6.14 -4.03
N ALA A 121 21.76 -6.82 -2.99
CA ALA A 121 21.09 -7.98 -2.39
C ALA A 121 19.82 -7.59 -1.60
N ILE A 122 19.77 -6.37 -1.04
CA ILE A 122 18.56 -5.81 -0.43
C ILE A 122 17.59 -5.37 -1.54
N ILE A 123 18.08 -4.57 -2.49
CA ILE A 123 17.28 -4.05 -3.61
C ILE A 123 16.57 -5.17 -4.37
N ALA A 124 17.27 -6.27 -4.63
CA ALA A 124 16.75 -7.42 -5.36
C ALA A 124 15.53 -8.07 -4.67
N ARG A 125 15.43 -7.99 -3.34
CA ARG A 125 14.30 -8.56 -2.58
C ARG A 125 13.25 -7.54 -2.16
N SER A 126 13.52 -6.24 -2.26
CA SER A 126 12.60 -5.17 -1.82
C SER A 126 11.23 -5.25 -2.50
N GLY A 127 11.18 -5.59 -3.79
CA GLY A 127 9.91 -5.70 -4.52
C GLY A 127 9.06 -6.95 -4.21
N PHE A 128 9.56 -7.88 -3.40
CA PHE A 128 8.91 -9.17 -3.13
C PHE A 128 8.33 -9.28 -1.72
N GLY A 129 8.21 -8.15 -1.02
CA GLY A 129 7.57 -8.02 0.27
C GLY A 129 6.60 -6.85 0.32
N VAL A 130 6.19 -6.48 1.54
CA VAL A 130 5.40 -5.27 1.79
C VAL A 130 6.35 -4.10 1.96
N ILE A 131 6.00 -2.96 1.35
CA ILE A 131 6.78 -1.74 1.42
C ILE A 131 5.87 -0.62 1.92
N ASP A 132 6.32 0.05 2.98
CA ASP A 132 5.75 1.30 3.45
C ASP A 132 6.33 2.45 2.66
N HIS A 133 5.47 3.36 2.22
CA HIS A 133 5.88 4.59 1.58
C HIS A 133 5.23 5.76 2.30
N VAL A 134 5.89 6.91 2.25
CA VAL A 134 5.20 8.17 2.46
C VAL A 134 4.31 8.39 1.23
N GLY A 135 2.99 8.31 1.44
CA GLY A 135 1.98 8.57 0.43
C GLY A 135 1.65 10.06 0.39
N ARG A 136 1.81 10.69 -0.78
CA ARG A 136 1.21 11.99 -1.08
C ARG A 136 -0.01 11.75 -1.95
N ALA A 137 -1.18 12.24 -1.56
CA ALA A 137 -2.41 12.04 -2.33
C ALA A 137 -3.04 13.37 -2.72
N MET A 138 -3.51 13.46 -3.96
CA MET A 138 -4.47 14.47 -4.38
C MET A 138 -5.86 13.83 -4.41
N CYS A 139 -6.80 14.35 -3.64
CA CYS A 139 -8.19 13.87 -3.57
C CYS A 139 -9.14 14.88 -4.20
N ARG A 140 -10.10 14.43 -5.01
CA ARG A 140 -11.11 15.27 -5.66
C ARG A 140 -12.50 14.66 -5.56
N ASP A 141 -13.47 15.44 -5.09
CA ASP A 141 -14.89 15.08 -5.13
C ASP A 141 -15.53 15.71 -6.39
N GLY A 142 -16.05 14.89 -7.30
CA GLY A 142 -16.64 15.35 -8.56
C GLY A 142 -15.73 16.33 -9.32
N ASP A 143 -16.27 17.51 -9.63
CA ASP A 143 -15.56 18.58 -10.34
C ASP A 143 -14.89 19.60 -9.39
N ALA A 144 -14.86 19.35 -8.07
CA ALA A 144 -14.23 20.26 -7.12
C ALA A 144 -12.71 20.37 -7.35
N GLU A 145 -12.06 21.38 -6.77
CA GLU A 145 -10.60 21.45 -6.78
C GLU A 145 -9.99 20.33 -5.91
N PRO A 146 -8.84 19.75 -6.31
CA PRO A 146 -8.24 18.67 -5.57
C PRO A 146 -7.59 19.20 -4.29
N VAL A 147 -7.76 18.48 -3.19
CA VAL A 147 -7.09 18.74 -1.92
C VAL A 147 -5.91 17.79 -1.74
N GLU A 148 -4.85 18.26 -1.10
CA GLU A 148 -3.65 17.46 -0.83
C GLU A 148 -3.72 16.81 0.55
N GLY A 149 -3.24 15.56 0.63
CA GLY A 149 -3.09 14.82 1.87
C GLY A 149 -1.80 14.02 1.90
N TRP A 150 -1.39 13.65 3.11
CA TRP A 150 -0.17 12.89 3.37
C TRP A 150 -0.42 11.78 4.39
N GLY A 151 0.29 10.67 4.24
CA GLY A 151 0.19 9.56 5.18
C GLY A 151 0.96 8.33 4.71
N LEU A 152 0.44 7.16 5.05
CA LEU A 152 1.03 5.88 4.66
C LEU A 152 0.48 5.43 3.31
N TYR A 153 1.38 4.96 2.46
CA TYR A 153 1.06 4.14 1.30
C TYR A 153 1.81 2.81 1.43
N GLU A 154 1.17 1.85 2.09
CA GLU A 154 1.68 0.50 2.26
C GLU A 154 1.14 -0.39 1.13
N HIS A 155 2.05 -1.06 0.42
CA HIS A 155 1.67 -1.94 -0.67
C HIS A 155 2.59 -3.15 -0.78
N GLY A 156 1.99 -4.30 -1.14
CA GLY A 156 2.73 -5.51 -1.48
C GLY A 156 1.98 -6.34 -2.53
N ALA A 157 2.72 -6.88 -3.50
CA ALA A 157 2.20 -7.78 -4.51
C ALA A 157 3.05 -9.05 -4.57
N LEU A 158 2.74 -10.01 -3.69
CA LEU A 158 3.52 -11.23 -3.48
C LEU A 158 2.93 -12.42 -4.25
N GLY A 159 3.71 -13.00 -5.16
CA GLY A 159 3.27 -14.11 -6.01
C GLY A 159 2.38 -13.67 -7.17
N ARG A 160 1.53 -14.61 -7.64
CA ARG A 160 0.57 -14.36 -8.72
C ARG A 160 -0.49 -13.33 -8.30
N HIS A 161 -0.76 -12.38 -9.19
CA HIS A 161 -1.90 -11.47 -9.11
C HIS A 161 -2.36 -11.08 -10.52
N ASP A 162 -3.43 -11.73 -10.98
CA ASP A 162 -3.94 -11.61 -12.35
C ASP A 162 -4.34 -10.16 -12.72
N PRO A 163 -5.01 -9.38 -11.84
CA PRO A 163 -5.35 -7.98 -12.14
C PRO A 163 -4.14 -7.05 -12.32
N SER A 164 -3.02 -7.34 -11.64
CA SER A 164 -1.77 -6.59 -11.82
C SER A 164 -0.91 -7.10 -12.99
N GLY A 165 -1.32 -8.19 -13.66
CA GLY A 165 -0.56 -8.82 -14.73
C GLY A 165 0.65 -9.63 -14.24
N PHE A 166 0.72 -9.96 -12.95
CA PHE A 166 1.81 -10.77 -12.38
C PHE A 166 1.41 -12.25 -12.43
N ALA A 167 1.95 -12.99 -13.39
CA ALA A 167 1.55 -14.39 -13.64
C ALA A 167 2.10 -15.39 -12.61
N ASP A 168 3.21 -15.07 -11.97
CA ASP A 168 3.90 -15.92 -10.99
C ASP A 168 4.65 -15.07 -9.95
N TRP A 169 5.62 -15.64 -9.24
CA TRP A 169 6.45 -14.93 -8.28
C TRP A 169 7.48 -13.99 -8.89
N LEU A 170 7.96 -14.25 -10.11
CA LEU A 170 9.11 -13.56 -10.70
C LEU A 170 8.73 -12.56 -11.79
N THR A 171 7.48 -12.60 -12.27
CA THR A 171 6.95 -11.63 -13.23
C THR A 171 7.04 -10.23 -12.64
N VAL A 172 7.45 -9.25 -13.45
CA VAL A 172 7.56 -7.84 -13.05
C VAL A 172 6.77 -6.94 -13.99
N ALA A 173 6.49 -5.72 -13.55
CA ALA A 173 5.77 -4.74 -14.34
C ALA A 173 6.54 -4.39 -15.63
N ARG A 174 5.79 -4.13 -16.70
CA ARG A 174 6.34 -3.68 -17.99
C ARG A 174 6.36 -2.16 -18.06
#